data_AF-A0A7X4K7Y5-F1
#
_entry.id   AF-A0A7X4K7Y5-F1
#
_cell.length_a   1.000
_cell.length_b   1.000
_cell.length_c   1.000
_cell.angle_alpha   90.00
_cell.angle_beta   90.00
_cell.angle_gamma   90.00
#
_symmetry.space_group_name_H-M   'P 1'
#
loop_
_entity.id
_entity.type
_entity.pdbx_description
1 polymer ?
#
loop_
_entity_poly.entity_id
_entity_poly.type
_entity_poly.pdbx_seq_one_letter_code
_entity_poly.pdbx_strand_id
1 'polypeptide(L)'
;MSGRLDRDSAHYKIGPLTTYVDAAELERRFRKARAGERVTYAIGPAVSLTAATAALVRAWHDEGLCHLLRERENDGRGFRYFLQKRHGATTSANSAAVACPIEGRPEARLLQVLADIAEGGGPLPSLDLLADRAELPTRNAADYRLRLLVEGGFVRVRREGLNRYVDILRQEASL
;
A
#
# COMPACT_ATOMS: atom_id res chain seq x y z
N MET A 1 31.63 58.07 -11.79
CA MET A 1 31.59 56.86 -10.94
C MET A 1 30.13 56.54 -10.67
N SER A 2 29.60 55.49 -11.28
CA SER A 2 28.23 55.04 -11.05
C SER A 2 28.27 53.52 -10.86
N GLY A 3 28.25 53.10 -9.59
CA GLY A 3 28.15 51.69 -9.23
C GLY A 3 26.78 51.17 -9.61
N ARG A 4 26.70 50.47 -10.75
CA ARG A 4 25.59 49.59 -11.07
C ARG A 4 25.74 48.37 -10.16
N LEU A 5 24.92 48.31 -9.10
CA LEU A 5 24.59 47.05 -8.47
C LEU A 5 23.76 46.28 -9.49
N ASP A 6 24.42 45.36 -10.21
CA ASP A 6 23.71 44.29 -10.89
C ASP A 6 22.86 43.60 -9.83
N ARG A 7 21.54 43.79 -9.92
CA ARG A 7 20.56 42.94 -9.26
C ARG A 7 20.58 41.61 -10.00
N ASP A 8 21.70 40.91 -9.88
CA ASP A 8 21.80 39.54 -10.31
C ASP A 8 20.76 38.79 -9.49
N SER A 9 19.84 38.18 -10.22
CA SER A 9 18.55 37.73 -9.76
C SER A 9 18.76 36.65 -8.72
N ALA A 10 18.77 37.03 -7.45
CA ALA A 10 18.85 36.09 -6.36
C ALA A 10 17.55 35.28 -6.34
N HIS A 11 17.54 34.17 -7.09
CA HIS A 11 16.48 33.18 -7.12
C HIS A 11 16.49 32.42 -5.80
N TYR A 12 16.11 33.10 -4.71
CA TYR A 12 15.90 32.45 -3.43
C TYR A 12 14.68 31.55 -3.56
N LYS A 13 14.92 30.26 -3.84
CA LYS A 13 13.93 29.22 -3.66
C LYS A 13 13.83 28.94 -2.16
N ILE A 14 12.87 29.57 -1.50
CA ILE A 14 12.47 29.16 -0.15
C ILE A 14 11.87 27.76 -0.32
N GLY A 15 12.62 26.75 0.11
CA GLY A 15 12.15 25.38 0.14
C GLY A 15 10.91 25.23 1.03
N PRO A 16 10.18 24.11 0.95
CA PRO A 16 9.01 23.89 1.80
C PRO A 16 9.41 24.00 3.28
N LEU A 17 8.86 25.00 3.97
CA LEU A 17 9.00 25.24 5.42
C LEU A 17 8.17 24.22 6.20
N THR A 18 8.41 22.94 5.95
CA THR A 18 7.66 21.84 6.54
C THR A 18 8.54 21.14 7.54
N THR A 19 8.07 21.15 8.78
CA THR A 19 8.70 20.45 9.89
C THR A 19 8.23 19.00 9.85
N TYR A 20 9.18 18.07 9.83
CA TYR A 20 8.93 16.64 9.86
C TYR A 20 9.21 16.07 11.24
N VAL A 21 8.45 15.06 11.61
CA VAL A 21 8.85 14.14 12.67
C VAL A 21 9.99 13.28 12.14
N ASP A 22 10.97 12.99 13.00
CA ASP A 22 12.04 12.06 12.68
C ASP A 22 11.46 10.70 12.22
N ALA A 23 12.06 10.10 11.20
CA ALA A 23 11.53 8.88 10.59
C ALA A 23 11.50 7.69 11.57
N ALA A 24 12.55 7.52 12.40
CA ALA A 24 12.62 6.44 13.38
C ALA A 24 11.67 6.69 14.56
N GLU A 25 11.47 7.94 14.95
CA GLU A 25 10.44 8.30 15.92
C GLU A 25 9.03 8.04 15.38
N LEU A 26 8.76 8.40 14.13
CA LEU A 26 7.46 8.18 13.50
C LEU A 26 7.12 6.69 13.42
N GLU A 27 8.09 5.85 13.04
CA GLU A 27 7.92 4.40 13.00
C GLU A 27 7.60 3.82 14.37
N ARG A 28 8.30 4.24 15.42
CA ARG A 28 7.98 3.83 16.81
C ARG A 28 6.57 4.25 17.21
N ARG A 29 6.15 5.47 16.87
CA ARG A 29 4.80 5.95 17.14
C ARG A 29 3.76 5.17 16.34
N PHE A 30 4.00 4.89 15.06
CA PHE A 30 3.09 4.13 14.21
C PHE A 30 2.93 2.67 14.67
N ARG A 31 4.01 2.02 15.11
CA ARG A 31 3.95 0.67 15.69
C ARG A 31 3.10 0.63 16.96
N LYS A 32 3.26 1.63 17.84
CA LYS A 32 2.49 1.75 19.10
C LYS A 32 1.05 2.22 18.90
N ALA A 33 0.78 2.96 17.83
CA ALA A 33 -0.55 3.51 17.54
C ALA A 33 -1.59 2.39 17.37
N ARG A 34 -2.77 2.62 17.94
CA ARG A 34 -3.94 1.75 17.76
C ARG A 34 -4.49 1.89 16.34
N ALA A 35 -5.19 0.87 15.89
CA ALA A 35 -6.00 0.97 14.68
C ALA A 35 -6.99 2.15 14.79
N GLY A 36 -7.07 2.97 13.76
CA GLY A 36 -7.89 4.20 13.71
C GLY A 36 -7.22 5.43 14.32
N GLU A 37 -6.09 5.27 15.02
CA GLU A 37 -5.38 6.38 15.66
C GLU A 37 -4.63 7.23 14.63
N ARG A 38 -4.67 8.54 14.85
CA ARG A 38 -4.04 9.55 13.99
C ARG A 38 -2.69 9.95 14.57
N VAL A 39 -1.64 9.81 13.79
CA VAL A 39 -0.28 10.25 14.13
C VAL A 39 0.11 11.38 13.20
N THR A 40 0.55 12.51 13.76
CA THR A 40 1.06 13.63 12.95
C THR A 40 2.49 13.31 12.53
N TYR A 41 2.80 13.46 11.24
CA TYR A 41 4.15 13.24 10.72
C TYR A 41 4.80 14.48 10.13
N ALA A 42 4.02 15.48 9.74
CA ALA A 42 4.53 16.74 9.21
C ALA A 42 3.58 17.92 9.50
N ILE A 43 4.15 19.10 9.63
CA ILE A 43 3.43 20.38 9.77
C ILE A 43 4.09 21.38 8.83
N GLY A 44 3.32 22.00 7.94
CA GLY A 44 3.85 23.03 7.05
C GLY A 44 2.97 23.28 5.83
N PRO A 45 3.42 24.15 4.91
CA PRO A 45 2.64 24.53 3.73
C PRO A 45 2.53 23.39 2.71
N ALA A 46 3.54 22.53 2.62
CA ALA A 46 3.57 21.43 1.66
C ALA A 46 4.56 20.33 2.06
N VAL A 47 4.15 19.06 1.95
CA VAL A 47 5.07 17.93 2.14
C VAL A 47 5.98 17.80 0.91
N SER A 48 7.29 17.95 1.10
CA SER A 48 8.33 17.61 0.13
C SER A 48 8.28 16.12 -0.22
N LEU A 49 8.46 15.83 -1.52
CA LEU A 49 8.57 14.49 -2.08
C LEU A 49 9.88 13.78 -1.71
N THR A 50 10.93 14.56 -1.38
CA THR A 50 12.28 14.03 -1.12
C THR A 50 12.55 13.77 0.37
N ALA A 51 11.63 14.14 1.26
CA ALA A 51 11.83 13.93 2.69
C ALA A 51 11.67 12.44 3.04
N ALA A 52 12.63 11.87 3.78
CA ALA A 52 12.62 10.46 4.17
C ALA A 52 11.32 10.06 4.89
N THR A 53 10.84 10.91 5.80
CA THR A 53 9.56 10.73 6.51
C THR A 53 8.37 10.68 5.54
N ALA A 54 8.36 11.52 4.49
CA ALA A 54 7.28 11.53 3.51
C ALA A 54 7.30 10.29 2.61
N ALA A 55 8.50 9.82 2.22
CA ALA A 55 8.66 8.59 1.44
C ALA A 55 8.19 7.36 2.23
N LEU A 56 8.54 7.27 3.51
CA LEU A 56 8.15 6.18 4.39
C LEU A 56 6.63 6.15 4.64
N VAL A 57 6.01 7.31 4.84
CA VAL A 57 4.55 7.41 5.02
C VAL A 57 3.79 7.04 3.73
N ARG A 58 4.35 7.35 2.56
CA ARG A 58 3.79 6.90 1.27
C ARG A 58 3.89 5.40 1.09
N ALA A 59 5.03 4.79 1.41
CA ALA A 59 5.18 3.35 1.38
C ALA A 59 4.11 2.65 2.23
N TRP A 60 3.87 3.10 3.46
CA TRP A 60 2.79 2.54 4.30
C TRP A 60 1.38 2.78 3.76
N HIS A 61 1.16 3.87 3.04
CA HIS A 61 -0.12 4.11 2.39
C HIS A 61 -0.31 3.16 1.20
N ASP A 62 0.73 2.96 0.40
CA ASP A 62 0.72 2.10 -0.77
C ASP A 62 0.61 0.62 -0.39
N GLU A 63 1.21 0.23 0.75
CA GLU A 63 1.01 -1.06 1.44
C GLU A 63 -0.38 -1.18 2.11
N GLY A 64 -1.17 -0.11 2.11
CA GLY A 64 -2.51 -0.10 2.67
C GLY A 64 -2.56 -0.13 4.20
N LEU A 65 -1.47 0.14 4.90
CA LEU A 65 -1.38 0.15 6.36
C LEU A 65 -1.99 1.40 6.99
N CYS A 66 -2.05 2.51 6.23
CA CYS A 66 -2.56 3.78 6.73
C CYS A 66 -3.32 4.61 5.67
N HIS A 67 -4.12 5.57 6.14
CA HIS A 67 -4.69 6.64 5.33
C HIS A 67 -3.94 7.94 5.58
N LEU A 68 -3.70 8.72 4.53
CA LEU A 68 -3.08 10.03 4.63
C LEU A 68 -4.17 11.09 4.72
N LEU A 69 -4.17 11.84 5.82
CA LEU A 69 -5.09 12.94 6.06
C LEU A 69 -4.31 14.24 6.17
N ARG A 70 -4.94 15.34 5.77
CA ARG A 70 -4.43 16.69 6.03
C ARG A 70 -5.55 17.54 6.61
N GLU A 71 -5.24 18.29 7.65
CA GLU A 71 -6.15 19.31 8.19
C GLU A 71 -5.47 20.66 8.12
N ARG A 72 -6.27 21.71 7.91
CA ARG A 72 -5.76 23.08 7.92
C ARG A 72 -5.49 23.49 9.36
N GLU A 73 -4.34 24.08 9.62
CA GLU A 73 -4.04 24.61 10.95
C GLU A 73 -4.90 25.84 11.25
N ASN A 74 -5.35 25.99 12.51
CA ASN A 74 -6.28 27.03 12.94
C ASN A 74 -5.79 28.45 12.63
N ASP A 75 -4.47 28.66 12.58
CA ASP A 75 -3.86 29.95 12.26
C ASP A 75 -3.79 30.24 10.75
N GLY A 76 -4.26 29.32 9.91
CA GLY A 76 -4.36 29.48 8.46
C GLY A 76 -3.03 29.47 7.69
N ARG A 77 -1.89 29.31 8.38
CA ARG A 77 -0.52 29.40 7.84
C ARG A 77 0.05 28.09 7.30
N GLY A 78 -0.67 26.97 7.43
CA GLY A 78 -0.18 25.68 6.96
C GLY A 78 -1.18 24.54 7.11
N PHE A 79 -0.70 23.34 6.78
CA PHE A 79 -1.41 22.09 6.93
C PHE A 79 -0.71 21.21 7.96
N ARG A 80 -1.51 20.52 8.77
CA ARG A 80 -1.06 19.41 9.59
C ARG A 80 -1.34 18.11 8.86
N TYR A 81 -0.31 17.32 8.67
CA TYR A 81 -0.38 16.06 7.95
C TYR A 81 -0.37 14.89 8.93
N PHE A 82 -1.39 14.06 8.81
CA PHE A 82 -1.60 12.90 9.66
C PHE A 82 -1.56 11.64 8.83
N LEU A 83 -1.07 10.58 9.45
CA LEU A 83 -1.34 9.22 9.04
C LEU A 83 -2.37 8.64 10.02
N GLN A 84 -3.39 7.99 9.50
CA GLN A 84 -4.37 7.25 10.29
C GLN A 84 -4.16 5.78 10.05
N LYS A 85 -3.82 5.03 11.10
CA LYS A 85 -3.59 3.59 10.99
C LYS A 85 -4.90 2.88 10.63
N ARG A 86 -4.90 1.97 9.65
CA ARG A 86 -6.11 1.24 9.28
C ARG A 86 -6.51 0.22 10.36
N HIS A 87 -7.82 0.05 10.54
CA HIS A 87 -8.36 -1.11 11.27
C HIS A 87 -8.02 -2.38 10.49
N GLY A 88 -7.05 -3.15 11.03
CA GLY A 88 -6.46 -4.33 10.38
C GLY A 88 -4.92 -4.32 10.38
N ALA A 89 -4.28 -3.16 10.47
CA ALA A 89 -2.81 -3.05 10.38
C ALA A 89 -2.06 -3.51 11.65
N THR A 90 -2.76 -3.73 12.77
CA THR A 90 -2.15 -4.14 14.06
C THR A 90 -2.17 -5.64 14.31
N THR A 91 -2.75 -6.44 13.41
CA THR A 91 -2.98 -7.88 13.65
C THR A 91 -2.66 -8.70 12.41
N SER A 92 -1.48 -8.51 11.82
CA SER A 92 -0.97 -9.40 10.77
C SER A 92 0.24 -10.24 11.24
N ALA A 93 0.69 -10.05 12.49
CA ALA A 93 1.81 -10.82 13.02
C ALA A 93 1.41 -12.12 13.72
N ASN A 94 0.16 -12.29 14.17
CA ASN A 94 -0.29 -13.55 14.77
C ASN A 94 -1.83 -13.60 14.83
N SER A 95 -2.38 -14.73 14.40
CA SER A 95 -3.76 -15.19 14.64
C SER A 95 -4.86 -14.66 13.71
N ALA A 96 -5.17 -15.51 12.73
CA ALA A 96 -6.52 -16.00 12.42
C ALA A 96 -7.64 -15.01 12.07
N ALA A 97 -8.15 -15.19 10.85
CA ALA A 97 -9.58 -15.38 10.59
C ALA A 97 -10.52 -14.26 11.07
N VAL A 98 -10.67 -13.22 10.25
CA VAL A 98 -11.98 -12.62 10.05
C VAL A 98 -12.27 -12.68 8.56
N ALA A 99 -13.28 -13.48 8.23
CA ALA A 99 -13.80 -13.71 6.90
C ALA A 99 -14.04 -12.38 6.18
N CYS A 100 -13.34 -12.16 5.07
CA CYS A 100 -13.86 -11.33 4.01
C CYS A 100 -14.43 -12.30 2.97
N PRO A 101 -15.77 -12.43 2.85
CA PRO A 101 -16.33 -13.19 1.76
C PRO A 101 -15.84 -12.54 0.46
N ILE A 102 -15.23 -13.35 -0.41
CA ILE A 102 -14.73 -12.91 -1.72
C ILE A 102 -15.90 -12.74 -2.70
N GLU A 103 -17.10 -13.21 -2.35
CA GLU A 103 -18.34 -13.05 -3.11
C GLU A 103 -18.57 -11.61 -3.57
N GLY A 104 -18.70 -11.43 -4.89
CA GLY A 104 -18.97 -10.14 -5.53
C GLY A 104 -17.73 -9.29 -5.86
N ARG A 105 -16.51 -9.75 -5.55
CA ARG A 105 -15.28 -9.04 -5.92
C ARG A 105 -14.60 -9.63 -7.16
N PRO A 106 -13.87 -8.84 -7.97
CA PRO A 106 -13.11 -9.35 -9.12
C PRO A 106 -12.04 -10.40 -8.74
N GLU A 107 -11.66 -10.47 -7.46
CA GLU A 107 -10.78 -11.50 -6.92
C GLU A 107 -11.44 -12.90 -6.87
N ALA A 108 -12.78 -13.00 -6.83
CA ALA A 108 -13.51 -14.27 -6.84
C ALA A 108 -13.27 -15.07 -8.11
N ARG A 109 -13.28 -14.36 -9.25
CA ARG A 109 -13.10 -14.96 -10.56
C ARG A 109 -11.68 -15.46 -10.77
N LEU A 110 -10.69 -14.72 -10.26
CA LEU A 110 -9.30 -15.18 -10.25
C LEU A 110 -9.13 -16.41 -9.36
N LEU A 111 -9.76 -16.44 -8.19
CA LEU A 111 -9.72 -17.61 -7.30
C LEU A 111 -10.35 -18.85 -7.95
N GLN A 112 -11.47 -18.69 -8.66
CA GLN A 112 -12.12 -19.77 -9.39
C GLN A 112 -11.21 -20.32 -10.50
N VAL A 113 -10.61 -19.45 -11.32
CA VAL A 113 -9.65 -19.86 -12.35
C VAL A 113 -8.44 -20.58 -11.74
N LEU A 114 -7.96 -20.14 -10.57
CA LEU A 114 -6.87 -20.80 -9.87
C LEU A 114 -7.28 -22.15 -9.29
N ALA A 115 -8.52 -22.30 -8.83
CA ALA A 115 -9.07 -23.56 -8.37
C ALA A 115 -9.17 -24.58 -9.52
N ASP A 116 -9.68 -24.17 -10.69
CA ASP A 116 -9.76 -25.03 -11.88
C ASP A 116 -8.36 -25.52 -12.32
N ILE A 117 -7.35 -24.64 -12.24
CA ILE A 117 -5.95 -25.00 -12.57
C ILE A 117 -5.36 -25.97 -11.54
N ALA A 118 -5.66 -25.74 -10.25
CA ALA A 118 -5.21 -26.61 -9.16
C ALA A 118 -5.86 -28.00 -9.23
N GLU A 119 -7.16 -28.08 -9.52
CA GLU A 119 -7.89 -29.33 -9.75
C GLU A 119 -7.35 -30.09 -10.98
N GLY A 120 -7.02 -29.36 -12.04
CA GLY A 120 -6.36 -29.92 -13.23
C GLY A 120 -4.91 -30.37 -12.99
N GLY A 121 -4.33 -30.12 -11.80
CA GLY A 121 -2.93 -30.43 -11.48
C GLY A 121 -1.92 -29.72 -12.39
N GLY A 122 -2.35 -28.67 -13.08
CA GLY A 122 -1.57 -28.00 -14.11
C GLY A 122 -0.56 -27.01 -13.52
N PRO A 123 0.54 -26.73 -14.25
CA PRO A 123 1.41 -25.62 -13.88
C PRO A 123 0.66 -24.29 -14.02
N LEU A 124 0.93 -23.38 -13.09
CA LEU A 124 0.42 -22.01 -13.10
C LEU A 124 0.87 -21.32 -14.41
N PRO A 125 -0.08 -20.87 -15.25
CA PRO A 125 0.25 -20.20 -16.50
C PRO A 125 0.83 -18.79 -16.23
N SER A 126 1.29 -18.13 -17.30
CA SER A 126 1.81 -16.77 -17.19
C SER A 126 0.75 -15.81 -16.63
N LEU A 127 1.21 -14.72 -16.00
CA LEU A 127 0.33 -13.69 -15.44
C LEU A 127 -0.55 -13.02 -16.50
N ASP A 128 -0.08 -12.95 -17.75
CA ASP A 128 -0.86 -12.45 -18.88
C ASP A 128 -2.05 -13.38 -19.17
N LEU A 129 -1.78 -14.68 -19.27
CA LEU A 129 -2.80 -15.70 -19.53
C LEU A 129 -3.77 -15.86 -18.34
N LEU A 130 -3.29 -15.65 -17.11
CA LEU A 130 -4.14 -15.54 -15.92
C LEU A 130 -5.05 -14.30 -15.97
N ALA A 131 -4.52 -13.17 -16.41
CA ALA A 131 -5.31 -11.95 -16.56
C ALA A 131 -6.43 -12.15 -17.58
N ASP A 132 -6.12 -12.75 -18.73
CA ASP A 132 -7.10 -13.04 -19.77
C ASP A 132 -8.21 -13.98 -19.27
N ARG A 133 -7.84 -15.08 -18.58
CA ARG A 133 -8.80 -16.05 -18.03
C ARG A 133 -9.68 -15.48 -16.93
N ALA A 134 -9.14 -14.57 -16.12
CA ALA A 134 -9.88 -13.92 -15.03
C ALA A 134 -10.56 -12.61 -15.46
N GLU A 135 -10.57 -12.29 -16.77
CA GLU A 135 -11.10 -11.05 -17.34
C GLU A 135 -10.56 -9.78 -16.67
N LEU A 136 -9.25 -9.80 -16.37
CA LEU A 136 -8.57 -8.67 -15.75
C LEU A 136 -7.95 -7.76 -16.82
N PRO A 137 -7.95 -6.43 -16.60
CA PRO A 137 -7.55 -5.47 -17.62
C PRO A 137 -6.05 -5.50 -17.94
N THR A 138 -5.21 -5.98 -17.03
CA THR A 138 -3.75 -6.02 -17.20
C THR A 138 -3.10 -7.15 -16.43
N ARG A 139 -1.89 -7.54 -16.87
CA ARG A 139 -0.97 -8.42 -16.12
C ARG A 139 -0.72 -7.94 -14.69
N ASN A 140 -0.54 -6.64 -14.49
CA ASN A 140 -0.27 -6.06 -13.17
C ASN A 140 -1.48 -6.23 -12.24
N ALA A 141 -2.70 -6.14 -12.80
CA ALA A 141 -3.92 -6.41 -12.07
C ALA A 141 -4.04 -7.89 -11.65
N ALA A 142 -3.54 -8.83 -12.46
CA ALA A 142 -3.45 -10.24 -12.08
C ALA A 142 -2.39 -10.50 -11.00
N ASP A 143 -1.20 -9.92 -11.13
CA ASP A 143 -0.12 -10.07 -10.13
C ASP A 143 -0.53 -9.51 -8.78
N TYR A 144 -1.11 -8.30 -8.76
CA TYR A 144 -1.60 -7.67 -7.53
C TYR A 144 -2.65 -8.53 -6.83
N ARG A 145 -3.65 -9.03 -7.57
CA ARG A 145 -4.71 -9.86 -6.99
C ARG A 145 -4.21 -11.23 -6.54
N LEU A 146 -3.28 -11.83 -7.27
CA LEU A 146 -2.64 -13.08 -6.85
C LEU A 146 -1.90 -12.89 -5.52
N ARG A 147 -1.18 -11.78 -5.35
CA ARG A 147 -0.54 -11.44 -4.06
C ARG A 147 -1.56 -11.30 -2.94
N LEU A 148 -2.68 -10.62 -3.17
CA LEU A 148 -3.76 -10.52 -2.17
C LEU A 148 -4.32 -11.89 -1.76
N LEU A 149 -4.47 -12.82 -2.71
CA LEU A 149 -4.96 -14.18 -2.41
C LEU A 149 -3.93 -15.00 -1.63
N VAL A 150 -2.65 -14.79 -1.88
CA VAL A 150 -1.55 -15.43 -1.13
C VAL A 150 -1.45 -14.85 0.28
N GLU A 151 -1.49 -13.52 0.41
CA GLU A 151 -1.47 -12.81 1.69
C GLU A 151 -2.71 -13.13 2.53
N GLY A 152 -3.87 -13.27 1.89
CA GLY A 152 -5.12 -13.69 2.53
C GLY A 152 -5.17 -15.16 2.93
N GLY A 153 -4.15 -15.96 2.56
CA GLY A 153 -4.08 -17.39 2.88
C GLY A 153 -5.10 -18.26 2.14
N PHE A 154 -5.65 -17.77 1.03
CA PHE A 154 -6.56 -18.55 0.18
C PHE A 154 -5.79 -19.49 -0.75
N VAL A 155 -4.62 -19.03 -1.21
CA VAL A 155 -3.82 -19.68 -2.24
C VAL A 155 -2.37 -19.76 -1.79
N ARG A 156 -1.69 -20.87 -2.10
CA ARG A 156 -0.25 -21.03 -1.93
C ARG A 156 0.39 -21.33 -3.27
N VAL A 157 1.36 -20.51 -3.68
CA VAL A 157 2.15 -20.78 -4.87
C VAL A 157 3.38 -21.59 -4.46
N ARG A 158 3.49 -22.83 -4.93
CA ARG A 158 4.70 -23.65 -4.79
C ARG A 158 5.51 -23.61 -6.08
N ARG A 159 6.83 -23.73 -5.98
CA ARG A 159 7.72 -23.76 -7.15
C ARG A 159 8.41 -25.11 -7.21
N GLU A 160 8.31 -25.75 -8.36
CA GLU A 160 8.89 -27.07 -8.61
C GLU A 160 9.68 -26.97 -9.93
N GLY A 161 11.00 -26.75 -9.79
CA GLY A 161 11.89 -26.47 -10.92
C GLY A 161 11.57 -25.16 -11.65
N LEU A 162 11.33 -25.26 -12.96
CA LEU A 162 10.93 -24.13 -13.83
C LEU A 162 9.44 -23.80 -13.71
N ASN A 163 8.64 -24.73 -13.18
CA ASN A 163 7.19 -24.61 -13.11
C ASN A 163 6.76 -24.07 -11.74
N ARG A 164 5.64 -23.35 -11.74
CA ARG A 164 4.95 -22.91 -10.54
C ARG A 164 3.66 -23.69 -10.47
N TYR A 165 3.22 -24.04 -9.29
CA TYR A 165 1.94 -24.70 -9.04
C TYR A 165 1.21 -23.91 -7.96
N VAL A 166 -0.10 -24.02 -7.95
CA VAL A 166 -0.96 -23.36 -7.00
C VAL A 166 -1.72 -24.42 -6.21
N ASP A 167 -1.60 -24.35 -4.88
CA ASP A 167 -2.39 -25.13 -3.94
C ASP A 167 -3.47 -24.23 -3.33
N ILE A 168 -4.73 -24.64 -3.39
CA ILE A 168 -5.84 -23.91 -2.74
C ILE A 168 -5.91 -24.37 -1.28
N LEU A 169 -5.72 -23.43 -0.33
CA LEU A 169 -5.70 -23.72 1.11
C LEU A 169 -7.06 -23.53 1.77
N ARG A 170 -7.91 -22.68 1.19
CA ARG A 170 -9.29 -22.47 1.62
C ARG A 170 -10.20 -22.59 0.41
N GLN A 171 -10.84 -23.74 0.27
CA GLN A 171 -12.10 -23.82 -0.46
C GLN A 171 -13.15 -23.17 0.44
N GLU A 172 -13.74 -22.05 0.01
CA GLU A 172 -15.05 -21.68 0.54
C GLU A 172 -15.96 -22.85 0.20
N ALA A 173 -16.25 -23.69 1.20
CA ALA A 173 -17.21 -24.75 1.08
C ALA A 173 -18.55 -24.10 0.70
N SER A 174 -18.94 -24.25 -0.56
CA SER A 174 -20.26 -23.88 -1.05
C SER A 174 -21.31 -24.61 -0.21
N LEU A 175 -22.20 -23.84 0.41
CA LEU A 175 -23.54 -24.27 0.80
C LEU A 175 -24.52 -23.73 -0.23
#